data_AF-A0A7X6Z8L7-F1
#
_entry.id   AF-A0A7X6Z8L7-F1
#
_cell.length_a   1.000
_cell.length_b   1.000
_cell.length_c   1.000
_cell.angle_alpha   90.00
_cell.angle_beta   90.00
_cell.angle_gamma   90.00
#
_symmetry.space_group_name_H-M   'P 1'
#
loop_
_entity.id
_entity.type
_entity.pdbx_description
1 polymer ?
#
loop_
_entity_poly.entity_id
_entity_poly.type
_entity_poly.pdbx_seq_one_letter_code
_entity_poly.pdbx_strand_id
1 'polypeptide(L)'
;LLTTVGRAENTGMKFSEDRTEVLDTGKAPIQIEVIEADIAICTDKKNLTVWSIGPEGFYTGRITSTCVDGVLKFHLGDTCQSMYYLILEE
;
A
#
# COMPACT_ATOMS: atom_id res chain seq x y z
N LEU A 1 0.72 -3.27 10.46
CA LEU A 1 1.20 -2.56 9.26
C LEU A 1 0.82 -3.39 8.05
N LEU A 2 0.05 -2.81 7.12
CA LEU A 2 -0.24 -3.36 5.81
C LEU A 2 0.65 -2.66 4.79
N THR A 3 1.25 -3.42 3.89
CA THR A 3 2.09 -2.91 2.80
C THR A 3 1.53 -3.40 1.47
N THR A 4 1.33 -2.49 0.53
CA THR A 4 0.84 -2.80 -0.82
C THR A 4 1.75 -2.17 -1.85
N VAL A 5 2.31 -2.99 -2.73
CA VAL A 5 3.27 -2.55 -3.76
C VAL A 5 2.91 -3.22 -5.07
N GLY A 6 2.65 -2.41 -6.10
CA GLY A 6 2.54 -2.89 -7.48
C GLY A 6 3.90 -3.03 -8.13
N ARG A 7 4.02 -2.64 -9.40
CA ARG A 7 5.34 -2.52 -10.03
C ARG A 7 6.13 -1.43 -9.33
N ALA A 8 7.38 -1.74 -9.00
CA ALA A 8 8.31 -0.83 -8.33
C ALA A 8 9.58 -0.72 -9.18
N GLU A 9 9.61 0.28 -10.07
CA GLU A 9 10.67 0.41 -11.09
C GLU A 9 11.16 1.85 -11.20
N ASN A 10 12.45 2.01 -11.51
CA ASN A 10 12.99 3.31 -11.89
C ASN A 10 12.47 3.72 -13.27
N THR A 11 12.48 5.02 -13.55
CA THR A 11 12.10 5.52 -14.88
C THR A 11 13.09 4.99 -15.92
N GLY A 12 12.59 4.24 -16.90
CA GLY A 12 13.40 3.67 -17.99
C GLY A 12 14.15 2.39 -17.64
N MET A 13 13.82 1.72 -16.52
CA MET A 13 14.39 0.41 -16.18
C MET A 13 14.10 -0.62 -17.28
N LYS A 14 15.07 -1.49 -17.58
CA LYS A 14 14.94 -2.54 -18.60
C LYS A 14 15.28 -3.90 -18.01
N PHE A 15 14.51 -4.89 -18.43
CA PHE A 15 14.69 -6.27 -18.05
C PHE A 15 14.92 -7.15 -19.28
N SER A 16 15.43 -8.36 -19.07
CA SER A 16 15.36 -9.45 -20.05
C SER A 16 13.91 -9.73 -20.46
N GLU A 17 13.70 -10.44 -21.56
CA GLU A 17 12.35 -10.75 -22.08
C GLU A 17 11.49 -11.50 -21.07
N ASP A 18 12.08 -12.43 -20.32
CA ASP A 18 11.45 -13.18 -19.21
C ASP A 18 11.44 -12.44 -17.87
N ARG A 19 12.02 -11.24 -17.83
CA ARG A 19 12.12 -10.35 -16.66
C ARG A 19 12.85 -10.92 -15.44
N THR A 20 13.73 -11.90 -15.63
CA THR A 20 14.54 -12.46 -14.53
C THR A 20 15.84 -11.69 -14.30
N GLU A 21 16.29 -10.90 -15.27
CA GLU A 21 17.52 -10.12 -15.19
C GLU A 21 17.26 -8.63 -15.44
N VAL A 22 17.94 -7.77 -14.66
CA VAL A 22 17.95 -6.32 -14.87
C VAL A 22 19.07 -5.98 -15.85
N LEU A 23 18.72 -5.49 -17.03
CA LEU A 23 19.66 -5.09 -18.07
C LEU A 23 20.10 -3.62 -17.93
N ASP A 24 19.21 -2.77 -17.41
CA ASP A 24 19.44 -1.35 -17.16
C ASP A 24 18.61 -0.92 -15.94
N THR A 25 19.24 -0.30 -14.95
CA THR A 25 18.57 0.17 -13.74
C THR A 25 17.78 1.47 -13.94
N GLY A 26 17.91 2.14 -15.08
CA GLY A 26 17.20 3.38 -15.38
C GLY A 26 17.60 4.54 -14.46
N LYS A 27 16.70 5.52 -14.30
CA LYS A 27 16.92 6.71 -13.47
C LYS A 27 16.02 6.70 -12.23
N ALA A 28 16.64 6.85 -11.06
CA ALA A 28 15.96 7.05 -9.79
C ALA A 28 15.03 8.28 -9.78
N PRO A 29 14.00 8.33 -8.92
CA PRO A 29 13.66 7.33 -7.90
C PRO A 29 12.76 6.22 -8.43
N ILE A 30 12.68 5.12 -7.66
CA ILE A 30 11.72 4.03 -7.88
C ILE A 30 10.31 4.62 -7.85
N GLN A 31 9.55 4.38 -8.91
CA GLN A 31 8.13 4.67 -9.00
C GLN A 31 7.37 3.41 -8.62
N ILE A 32 6.46 3.53 -7.66
CA ILE A 32 5.63 2.43 -7.21
C ILE A 32 4.22 2.65 -7.74
N GLU A 33 3.70 1.66 -8.46
CA GLU A 33 2.29 1.65 -8.83
C GLU A 33 1.42 1.42 -7.60
N VAL A 34 0.43 2.29 -7.48
CA VAL A 34 -0.60 2.20 -6.46
C VAL A 34 -1.46 0.97 -6.73
N ILE A 35 -1.67 0.16 -5.69
CA ILE A 35 -2.60 -0.96 -5.74
C ILE A 35 -3.98 -0.44 -5.33
N GLU A 36 -4.92 -0.53 -6.24
CA GLU A 36 -6.34 -0.35 -5.95
C GLU A 36 -6.95 -1.70 -5.57
N ALA A 37 -7.50 -1.79 -4.36
CA ALA A 37 -8.01 -3.05 -3.83
C ALA A 37 -9.01 -2.84 -2.68
N ASP A 38 -10.01 -3.73 -2.62
CA ASP A 38 -10.85 -3.90 -1.44
C ASP A 38 -10.20 -4.88 -0.47
N ILE A 39 -10.00 -4.43 0.77
CA ILE A 39 -9.38 -5.21 1.84
C ILE A 39 -10.45 -5.66 2.83
N ALA A 40 -10.40 -6.93 3.20
CA ALA A 40 -11.21 -7.51 4.28
C ALA A 40 -10.32 -8.36 5.19
N ILE A 41 -10.26 -8.01 6.47
CA ILE A 41 -9.42 -8.69 7.47
C ILE A 41 -10.30 -9.15 8.63
N CYS A 42 -10.32 -10.46 8.89
CA CYS A 42 -10.95 -11.01 10.09
C CYS A 42 -10.12 -10.66 11.34
N THR A 43 -10.79 -10.21 12.40
CA THR A 43 -10.15 -9.73 13.63
C THR A 43 -11.10 -9.81 14.82
N ASP A 44 -10.55 -10.01 16.01
CA ASP A 44 -11.26 -9.93 17.29
C ASP A 44 -11.15 -8.54 17.95
N LYS A 45 -10.31 -7.66 17.38
CA LYS A 45 -10.07 -6.29 17.85
C LYS A 45 -11.22 -5.37 17.51
N LYS A 46 -11.50 -4.43 18.41
CA LYS A 46 -12.53 -3.42 18.24
C LYS A 46 -11.88 -2.09 17.91
N ASN A 47 -12.66 -1.14 17.39
CA ASN A 47 -12.21 0.24 17.14
C ASN A 47 -10.92 0.35 16.30
N LEU A 48 -10.78 -0.48 15.28
CA LEU A 48 -9.62 -0.38 14.39
C LEU A 48 -9.76 0.83 13.47
N THR A 49 -8.66 1.58 13.33
CA THR A 49 -8.52 2.69 12.40
C THR A 49 -7.41 2.39 11.40
N VAL A 50 -7.54 2.96 10.20
CA VAL A 50 -6.59 2.75 9.11
C VAL A 50 -6.03 4.10 8.67
N TRP A 51 -4.71 4.21 8.67
CA TRP A 51 -3.97 5.41 8.31
C TRP A 51 -3.00 5.13 7.18
N SER A 52 -3.00 5.97 6.16
CA SER A 52 -1.90 6.00 5.19
C SER A 52 -0.69 6.68 5.82
N ILE A 53 0.50 6.12 5.63
CA ILE A 53 1.77 6.76 6.04
C ILE A 53 2.74 6.89 4.88
N GLY A 54 3.55 7.95 4.89
CA GLY A 54 4.65 8.13 3.94
C GLY A 54 5.85 7.22 4.26
N PRO A 55 6.86 7.19 3.39
CA PRO A 55 8.08 6.39 3.60
C PRO A 55 8.88 6.81 4.84
N GLU A 56 8.73 8.06 5.29
CA GLU A 56 9.32 8.57 6.54
C GLU A 56 8.48 8.25 7.79
N GLY A 57 7.34 7.56 7.64
CA GLY A 57 6.46 7.16 8.73
C GLY A 57 5.44 8.22 9.18
N PHE A 58 5.37 9.37 8.51
CA PHE A 58 4.38 10.40 8.83
C PHE A 58 2.99 10.02 8.33
N TYR A 59 1.95 10.32 9.12
CA TYR A 59 0.56 10.19 8.67
C TYR A 59 0.29 11.12 7.50
N THR A 60 -0.22 10.55 6.41
CA THR A 60 -0.57 11.29 5.19
C THR A 60 -2.08 11.40 5.00
N GLY A 61 -2.85 10.55 5.69
CA GLY A 61 -4.30 10.68 5.77
C GLY A 61 -4.98 9.47 6.37
N ARG A 62 -6.26 9.60 6.71
CA ARG A 62 -7.07 8.54 7.30
C ARG A 62 -7.89 7.86 6.22
N ILE A 63 -7.86 6.54 6.20
CA ILE A 63 -8.67 5.73 5.28
C ILE A 63 -10.00 5.42 5.95
N THR A 64 -11.09 5.71 5.24
CA THR A 64 -12.43 5.32 5.68
C THR A 64 -12.52 3.79 5.77
N SER A 65 -12.84 3.31 6.95
CA SER A 65 -12.85 1.90 7.28
C SER A 65 -14.04 1.57 8.18
N THR A 66 -14.52 0.33 8.09
CA THR A 66 -15.60 -0.19 8.94
C THR A 66 -15.17 -1.51 9.55
N CYS A 67 -15.42 -1.70 10.84
CA CYS A 67 -15.20 -2.98 11.51
C CYS A 67 -16.55 -3.46 12.05
N VAL A 68 -17.16 -4.43 11.37
CA VAL A 68 -18.49 -4.97 11.70
C VAL A 68 -18.38 -6.49 11.71
N ASP A 69 -18.97 -7.13 12.71
CA ASP A 69 -19.00 -8.60 12.88
C ASP A 69 -17.61 -9.26 12.83
N GLY A 70 -16.59 -8.59 13.38
CA GLY A 70 -15.22 -9.11 13.41
C GLY A 70 -14.49 -9.03 12.06
N VAL A 71 -14.96 -8.22 11.11
CA VAL A 71 -14.28 -8.00 9.83
C VAL A 71 -14.03 -6.51 9.61
N LEU A 72 -12.75 -6.13 9.54
CA LEU A 72 -12.30 -4.80 9.13
C LEU A 72 -12.31 -4.73 7.60
N LYS A 73 -13.02 -3.74 7.04
CA LYS A 73 -13.14 -3.48 5.60
C LYS A 73 -12.76 -2.04 5.25
N PHE A 74 -11.99 -1.89 4.18
CA PHE A 74 -11.59 -0.60 3.62
C PHE A 74 -11.12 -0.75 2.17
N HIS A 75 -11.12 0.37 1.44
CA HIS A 75 -10.69 0.44 0.05
C HIS A 75 -9.36 1.21 -0.05
N LEU A 76 -8.44 0.70 -0.87
CA LEU A 76 -7.13 1.31 -1.15
C LEU A 76 -7.07 1.84 -2.57
N GLY A 77 -6.22 2.83 -2.81
CA GLY A 77 -5.86 3.31 -4.14
C GLY A 77 -6.61 4.54 -4.65
N ASP A 78 -7.81 4.82 -4.13
CA ASP A 78 -8.58 6.02 -4.50
C ASP A 78 -8.09 7.28 -3.76
N THR A 79 -8.03 7.23 -2.43
CA THR A 79 -7.56 8.34 -1.58
C THR A 79 -6.32 7.95 -0.78
N CYS A 80 -5.48 8.94 -0.45
CA CYS A 80 -4.28 8.76 0.36
C CYS A 80 -3.41 7.59 -0.13
N GLN A 81 -3.06 7.63 -1.42
CA GLN A 81 -2.26 6.61 -2.09
C GLN A 81 -0.90 6.47 -1.41
N SER A 82 -0.58 5.25 -0.96
CA SER A 82 0.69 4.94 -0.32
C SER A 82 1.05 3.47 -0.48
N MET A 83 2.34 3.18 -0.26
CA MET A 83 2.83 1.83 -0.05
C MET A 83 2.45 1.28 1.33
N TYR A 84 2.23 2.14 2.32
CA TYR A 84 2.14 1.77 3.73
C TYR A 84 0.84 2.25 4.38
N TYR A 85 0.16 1.32 5.05
CA TYR A 85 -1.06 1.57 5.80
C TYR A 85 -0.93 1.04 7.23
N LEU A 86 -0.98 1.93 8.23
CA LEU A 86 -1.03 1.57 9.64
C LEU A 86 -2.45 1.24 10.06
N ILE A 87 -2.62 0.07 10.67
CA ILE A 87 -3.87 -0.37 11.28
C ILE A 87 -3.63 -0.39 12.79
N LEU A 88 -4.39 0.41 13.53
CA LEU A 88 -4.22 0.65 14.95
C LEU A 88 -5.55 0.45 15.69
N GLU A 89 -5.49 0.08 16.96
CA GLU A 89 -6.63 0.08 17.88
C GLU A 89 -6.62 1.40 18.65
N GLU A 90 -7.69 2.20 18.52
CA GLU A 90 -7.82 3.55 19.11
C GLU A 90 -9.11 3.71 19.94
#